data_AF-A0A841JDW5-F1
#
_entry.id   AF-A0A841JDW5-F1
#
_cell.length_a   1.000
_cell.length_b   1.000
_cell.length_c   1.000
_cell.angle_alpha   90.00
_cell.angle_beta   90.00
_cell.angle_gamma   90.00
#
_symmetry.space_group_name_H-M   'P 1'
#
loop_
_entity.id
_entity.type
_entity.pdbx_description
1 polymer ?
#
loop_
_entity_poly.entity_id
_entity_poly.type
_entity_poly.pdbx_seq_one_letter_code
_entity_poly.pdbx_strand_id
1 'polypeptide(L)'
;MKLRTKYILFVVILHLLTLVLTYFIFSDNKIYFIASEVVVIISAVIAWQLYRQLIQPLKLLMQGVEAIKDKDFNVKLISTGKHEVDELIEVYNRMMDELRKERTMQEQQHFFLEKLIYTSPTGIIILDYDNRIQQVNPKALQLLSVSEESLKGYSIDELKHPLIQQIRELQSGETAVARVDGVSSFKLQKSHFVDRGFSRHFIMIEDLTAEILAAEKKVYGKVIRMMAHEVNNTIGPVNSIMQSAMHTDQLWEGHEFDVLKDALQIAMDRNQNLNHFMRNFADLVKLPPANKQPIVLQKIINSVATLMSAKARENKVVFEMELPAGDIHIHADEQQLEQAFINIVKNAVEAINEAGGTVKFTVIPAKRLLVITDTGKGISASEHANLFSPFFSTKKDGQGIGLTLVREILINHGFEFSLKTVADKQTEFTIHYN
;
A
#
# COMPACT_ATOMS: atom_id res chain seq x y z
N MET A 1 -50.66 -38.74 15.97
CA MET A 1 -50.30 -39.68 17.06
C MET A 1 -48.89 -40.20 16.83
N LYS A 2 -48.00 -40.16 17.85
CA LYS A 2 -46.61 -40.64 17.73
C LYS A 2 -46.58 -42.15 17.45
N LEU A 3 -45.55 -42.64 16.73
CA LEU A 3 -45.40 -44.06 16.36
C LEU A 3 -45.49 -45.00 17.57
N ARG A 4 -44.90 -44.57 18.70
CA ARG A 4 -45.02 -45.22 20.01
C ARG A 4 -46.48 -45.48 20.42
N THR A 5 -47.34 -44.48 20.32
CA THR A 5 -48.73 -44.57 20.73
C THR A 5 -49.50 -45.54 19.85
N LYS A 6 -49.23 -45.54 18.53
CA LYS A 6 -49.84 -46.49 17.59
C LYS A 6 -49.40 -47.93 17.88
N TYR A 7 -48.12 -48.16 18.15
CA TYR A 7 -47.58 -49.49 18.46
C TYR A 7 -48.15 -50.05 19.77
N ILE A 8 -48.13 -49.28 20.85
CA ILE A 8 -48.66 -49.73 22.15
C ILE A 8 -50.16 -50.02 22.03
N LEU A 9 -50.93 -49.15 21.37
CA LEU A 9 -52.35 -49.36 21.16
C LEU A 9 -52.63 -50.63 20.35
N PHE A 10 -51.88 -50.88 19.28
CA PHE A 10 -52.01 -52.09 18.48
C PHE A 10 -51.72 -53.36 19.29
N VAL A 11 -50.62 -53.38 20.05
CA VAL A 11 -50.25 -54.53 20.90
C VAL A 11 -51.30 -54.78 21.97
N VAL A 12 -51.79 -53.72 22.64
CA VAL A 12 -52.82 -53.84 23.69
C VAL A 12 -54.15 -54.35 23.12
N ILE A 13 -54.61 -53.81 21.99
CA ILE A 13 -55.86 -54.28 21.35
C ILE A 13 -55.72 -55.74 20.93
N LEU A 14 -54.59 -56.12 20.33
CA LEU A 14 -54.35 -57.50 19.91
C LEU A 14 -54.37 -58.47 21.09
N HIS A 15 -53.70 -58.15 22.20
CA HIS A 15 -53.65 -59.01 23.38
C HIS A 15 -54.97 -59.06 24.16
N LEU A 16 -55.73 -57.96 24.17
CA LEU A 16 -57.06 -57.93 24.76
C LEU A 16 -58.02 -58.80 23.94
N LEU A 17 -57.95 -58.73 22.61
CA LEU A 17 -58.76 -59.56 21.72
C LEU A 17 -58.41 -61.04 21.86
N THR A 18 -57.12 -61.40 21.97
CA THR A 18 -56.72 -62.79 22.22
C THR A 18 -57.16 -63.27 23.60
N LEU A 19 -57.08 -62.46 24.65
CA LEU A 19 -57.61 -62.79 25.98
C LEU A 19 -59.13 -63.03 25.99
N VAL A 20 -59.89 -62.23 25.24
CA VAL A 20 -61.33 -62.43 25.10
C VAL A 20 -61.62 -63.74 24.35
N LEU A 21 -60.87 -64.05 23.28
CA LEU A 21 -61.03 -65.31 22.55
C LEU A 21 -60.67 -66.53 23.39
N THR A 22 -59.62 -66.46 24.22
CA THR A 22 -59.23 -67.58 25.09
C THR A 22 -60.24 -67.80 26.22
N TYR A 23 -60.91 -66.75 26.71
CA TYR A 23 -62.00 -66.89 27.69
C TYR A 23 -63.15 -67.79 27.17
N PHE A 24 -63.49 -67.74 25.88
CA PHE A 24 -64.52 -68.62 25.31
C PHE A 24 -64.11 -70.10 25.26
N ILE A 25 -62.80 -70.42 25.29
CA ILE A 25 -62.28 -71.80 25.29
C ILE A 25 -62.30 -72.41 26.71
N PHE A 26 -62.50 -71.58 27.75
CA PHE A 26 -62.50 -72.00 29.15
C PHE A 26 -63.59 -73.04 29.48
N SER A 27 -64.75 -72.98 28.82
CA SER A 27 -65.87 -73.88 29.09
C SER A 27 -65.59 -75.33 28.67
N ASP A 28 -64.74 -75.52 27.65
CA ASP A 28 -64.62 -76.80 26.97
C ASP A 28 -63.40 -77.60 27.44
N ASN A 29 -62.26 -76.93 27.67
CA ASN A 29 -61.02 -77.59 28.11
C ASN A 29 -60.07 -76.66 28.86
N LYS A 30 -59.97 -76.87 30.19
CA LYS A 30 -59.08 -76.09 31.08
C LYS A 30 -57.60 -76.14 30.69
N ILE A 31 -57.13 -77.25 30.10
CA ILE A 31 -55.73 -77.42 29.70
C ILE A 31 -55.37 -76.49 28.52
N TYR A 32 -56.24 -76.40 27.51
CA TYR A 32 -56.02 -75.50 26.36
C TYR A 32 -56.09 -74.03 26.76
N PHE A 33 -56.94 -73.68 27.72
CA PHE A 33 -56.99 -72.34 28.30
C PHE A 33 -55.64 -71.93 28.91
N ILE A 34 -55.09 -72.75 29.82
CA ILE A 34 -53.80 -72.47 30.48
C ILE A 34 -52.67 -72.37 29.45
N ALA A 35 -52.63 -73.27 28.46
CA ALA A 35 -51.63 -73.23 27.39
C ALA A 35 -51.71 -71.93 26.57
N SER A 36 -52.92 -71.46 26.25
CA SER A 36 -53.12 -70.21 25.51
C SER A 36 -52.69 -68.97 26.31
N GLU A 37 -52.90 -68.97 27.63
CA GLU A 37 -52.50 -67.86 28.50
C GLU A 37 -50.98 -67.74 28.60
N VAL A 38 -50.27 -68.86 28.67
CA VAL A 38 -48.80 -68.89 28.58
C VAL A 38 -48.31 -68.30 27.25
N VAL A 39 -48.96 -68.62 26.12
CA VAL A 39 -48.61 -68.07 24.80
C VAL A 39 -48.84 -66.55 24.76
N VAL A 40 -49.93 -66.05 25.33
CA VAL A 40 -50.21 -64.61 25.41
C VAL A 40 -49.14 -63.88 26.24
N ILE A 41 -48.70 -64.45 27.36
CA ILE A 41 -47.61 -63.89 28.18
C ILE A 41 -46.30 -63.85 27.39
N ILE A 42 -45.93 -64.94 26.71
CA ILE A 42 -44.73 -65.00 25.87
C ILE A 42 -44.80 -63.94 24.76
N SER A 43 -45.95 -63.81 24.09
CA SER A 43 -46.17 -62.80 23.05
C SER A 43 -46.02 -61.37 23.58
N ALA A 44 -46.54 -61.10 24.78
CA ALA A 44 -46.43 -59.79 25.42
C ALA A 44 -44.96 -59.45 25.77
N VAL A 45 -44.20 -60.43 26.25
CA VAL A 45 -42.75 -60.27 26.53
C VAL A 45 -41.98 -59.98 25.23
N ILE A 46 -42.28 -60.71 24.15
CA ILE A 46 -41.66 -60.47 22.83
C ILE A 46 -42.00 -59.08 22.30
N ALA A 47 -43.27 -58.66 22.39
CA ALA A 47 -43.70 -57.34 21.95
C ALA A 47 -43.01 -56.22 22.76
N TRP A 48 -42.87 -56.40 24.08
CA TRP A 48 -42.12 -55.48 24.93
C TRP A 48 -40.63 -55.42 24.56
N GLN A 49 -40.03 -56.57 24.27
CA GLN A 49 -38.63 -56.67 23.83
C GLN A 49 -38.43 -55.95 22.49
N LEU A 50 -39.30 -56.17 21.50
CA LEU A 50 -39.26 -55.48 20.21
C LEU A 50 -39.44 -53.96 20.36
N TYR A 51 -40.35 -53.52 21.24
CA TYR A 51 -40.52 -52.10 21.54
C TYR A 51 -39.22 -51.46 22.06
N ARG A 52 -38.54 -52.11 23.01
CA ARG A 52 -37.26 -51.64 23.56
C ARG A 52 -36.14 -51.68 22.52
N GLN A 53 -36.14 -52.65 21.61
CA GLN A 53 -35.08 -52.81 20.61
C GLN A 53 -35.21 -51.84 19.43
N LEU A 54 -36.42 -51.51 18.98
CA LEU A 54 -36.64 -50.72 17.75
C LEU A 54 -37.12 -49.29 18.00
N ILE A 55 -38.06 -49.09 18.93
CA ILE A 55 -38.75 -47.80 19.06
C ILE A 55 -38.00 -46.82 19.97
N GLN A 56 -37.36 -47.33 21.03
CA GLN A 56 -36.62 -46.49 21.97
C GLN A 56 -35.38 -45.83 21.34
N PRO A 57 -34.53 -46.53 20.57
CA PRO A 57 -33.34 -45.93 19.96
C PRO A 57 -33.65 -44.92 18.86
N LEU A 58 -34.79 -45.07 18.16
CA LEU A 58 -35.23 -44.15 17.11
C LEU A 58 -35.42 -42.71 17.63
N LYS A 59 -35.69 -42.53 18.93
CA LYS A 59 -35.75 -41.21 19.56
C LYS A 59 -34.38 -40.51 19.59
N LEU A 60 -33.28 -41.27 19.75
CA LEU A 60 -31.92 -40.71 19.74
C LEU A 60 -31.55 -40.23 18.34
N LEU A 61 -31.89 -40.98 17.30
CA LEU A 61 -31.68 -40.55 15.91
C LEU A 61 -32.47 -39.28 15.59
N MET A 62 -33.70 -39.16 16.07
CA MET A 62 -34.48 -37.92 15.93
C MET A 62 -33.80 -36.71 16.61
N GLN A 63 -33.10 -36.90 17.74
CA GLN A 63 -32.32 -35.84 18.36
C GLN A 63 -31.09 -35.48 17.51
N GLY A 64 -30.45 -36.47 16.90
CA GLY A 64 -29.34 -36.24 15.96
C GLY A 64 -29.77 -35.43 14.73
N VAL A 65 -30.99 -35.65 14.22
CA VAL A 65 -31.56 -34.86 13.11
C VAL A 65 -31.79 -33.40 13.52
N GLU A 66 -32.26 -33.15 14.74
CA GLU A 66 -32.45 -31.78 15.23
C GLU A 66 -31.09 -31.04 15.34
N ALA A 67 -30.03 -31.73 15.78
CA ALA A 67 -28.68 -31.15 15.81
C ALA A 67 -28.17 -30.72 14.41
N ILE A 68 -28.49 -31.49 13.36
CA ILE A 68 -28.17 -31.12 11.97
C ILE A 68 -28.94 -29.86 11.56
N LYS A 69 -30.24 -29.80 11.90
CA LYS A 69 -31.09 -28.63 11.59
C LYS A 69 -30.59 -27.37 12.29
N ASP A 70 -30.07 -27.52 13.52
CA ASP A 70 -29.44 -26.44 14.28
C ASP A 70 -27.99 -26.15 13.84
N LYS A 71 -27.46 -26.88 12.84
CA LYS A 71 -26.08 -26.79 12.33
C LYS A 71 -25.01 -27.03 13.39
N ASP A 72 -25.35 -27.79 14.43
CA ASP A 72 -24.41 -28.23 15.46
C ASP A 72 -23.79 -29.57 15.07
N PHE A 73 -22.67 -29.50 14.35
CA PHE A 73 -21.95 -30.68 13.85
C PHE A 73 -21.04 -31.36 14.90
N ASN A 74 -21.07 -30.92 16.15
CA ASN A 74 -20.25 -31.51 17.22
C ASN A 74 -20.96 -32.64 17.97
N VAL A 75 -22.26 -32.82 17.74
CA VAL A 75 -23.06 -33.86 18.40
C VAL A 75 -22.77 -35.22 17.77
N LYS A 76 -22.40 -36.19 18.63
CA LYS A 76 -22.25 -37.61 18.24
C LYS A 76 -23.25 -38.47 18.98
N LEU A 77 -23.80 -39.45 18.28
CA LEU A 77 -24.70 -40.44 18.87
C LEU A 77 -23.88 -41.63 19.41
N ILE A 78 -24.28 -42.11 20.59
CA ILE A 78 -23.64 -43.24 21.28
C ILE A 78 -24.34 -44.53 20.87
N SER A 79 -23.58 -45.58 20.59
CA SER A 79 -24.10 -46.92 20.27
C SER A 79 -25.02 -47.46 21.38
N THR A 80 -26.05 -48.16 20.95
CA THR A 80 -27.16 -48.67 21.78
C THR A 80 -27.06 -50.18 22.05
N GLY A 81 -26.10 -50.87 21.44
CA GLY A 81 -25.88 -52.30 21.55
C GLY A 81 -26.86 -53.12 20.71
N LYS A 82 -27.44 -52.51 19.67
CA LYS A 82 -28.41 -53.11 18.74
C LYS A 82 -27.89 -52.94 17.34
N HIS A 83 -27.61 -54.04 16.65
CA HIS A 83 -26.87 -54.04 15.39
C HIS A 83 -27.48 -53.09 14.35
N GLU A 84 -28.79 -53.18 14.11
CA GLU A 84 -29.49 -52.41 13.06
C GLU A 84 -29.50 -50.90 13.37
N VAL A 85 -29.52 -50.52 14.64
CA VAL A 85 -29.50 -49.12 15.07
C VAL A 85 -28.07 -48.60 15.07
N ASP A 86 -27.12 -49.42 15.52
CA ASP A 86 -25.72 -49.04 15.62
C ASP A 86 -25.11 -48.79 14.23
N GLU A 87 -25.56 -49.52 13.21
CA GLU A 87 -25.23 -49.25 11.80
C GLU A 87 -25.70 -47.84 11.36
N LEU A 88 -26.93 -47.44 11.71
CA LEU A 88 -27.45 -46.09 11.41
C LEU A 88 -26.70 -45.01 12.20
N ILE A 89 -26.34 -45.29 13.45
CA ILE A 89 -25.53 -44.39 14.29
C ILE A 89 -24.13 -44.21 13.67
N GLU A 90 -23.54 -45.27 13.14
CA GLU A 90 -22.24 -45.21 12.48
C GLU A 90 -22.31 -44.32 11.22
N VAL A 91 -23.32 -44.52 10.37
CA VAL A 91 -23.55 -43.69 9.18
C VAL A 91 -23.79 -42.22 9.56
N TYR A 92 -24.61 -41.96 10.58
CA TYR A 92 -24.83 -40.61 11.10
C TYR A 92 -23.54 -39.97 11.57
N ASN A 93 -22.78 -40.64 12.44
CA ASN A 93 -21.54 -40.10 13.00
C ASN A 93 -20.50 -39.84 11.89
N ARG A 94 -20.41 -40.72 10.88
CA ARG A 94 -19.53 -40.54 9.71
C ARG A 94 -19.91 -39.29 8.91
N MET A 95 -21.20 -39.12 8.62
CA MET A 95 -21.71 -37.92 7.92
C MET A 95 -21.43 -36.63 8.72
N MET A 96 -21.60 -36.66 10.04
CA MET A 96 -21.31 -35.51 10.90
C MET A 96 -19.83 -35.15 10.89
N ASP A 97 -18.94 -36.15 10.93
CA ASP A 97 -17.50 -35.96 10.82
C ASP A 97 -17.11 -35.37 9.45
N GLU A 98 -17.73 -35.82 8.36
CA GLU A 98 -17.53 -35.27 7.01
C GLU A 98 -18.00 -33.81 6.91
N LEU A 99 -19.22 -33.49 7.36
CA LEU A 99 -19.76 -32.12 7.35
C LEU A 99 -18.91 -31.17 8.20
N ARG A 100 -18.49 -31.62 9.39
CA ARG A 100 -17.59 -30.84 10.25
C ARG A 100 -16.26 -30.57 9.56
N LYS A 101 -15.69 -31.57 8.90
CA LYS A 101 -14.44 -31.44 8.14
C LYS A 101 -14.60 -30.46 6.98
N GLU A 102 -15.67 -30.57 6.19
CA GLU A 102 -15.94 -29.63 5.09
C GLU A 102 -16.10 -28.20 5.58
N ARG A 103 -16.89 -27.97 6.64
CA ARG A 103 -17.07 -26.64 7.23
C ARG A 103 -15.75 -26.07 7.74
N THR A 104 -14.96 -26.88 8.46
CA THR A 104 -13.66 -26.45 8.99
C THR A 104 -12.72 -26.09 7.84
N MET A 105 -12.70 -26.89 6.77
CA MET A 105 -11.89 -26.60 5.58
C MET A 105 -12.35 -25.31 4.89
N GLN A 106 -13.66 -25.09 4.76
CA GLN A 106 -14.21 -23.85 4.18
C GLN A 106 -13.87 -22.62 5.02
N GLU A 107 -14.01 -22.69 6.35
CA GLU A 107 -13.65 -21.60 7.27
C GLU A 107 -12.14 -21.31 7.20
N GLN A 108 -11.30 -22.34 7.16
CA GLN A 108 -9.85 -22.19 6.98
C GLN A 108 -9.49 -21.58 5.63
N GLN A 109 -10.14 -22.01 4.54
CA GLN A 109 -9.92 -21.46 3.20
C GLN A 109 -10.36 -19.99 3.13
N HIS A 110 -11.50 -19.64 3.72
CA HIS A 110 -11.96 -18.25 3.80
C HIS A 110 -10.99 -17.37 4.57
N PHE A 111 -10.57 -17.83 5.77
CA PHE A 111 -9.58 -17.12 6.58
C PHE A 111 -8.24 -16.95 5.86
N PHE A 112 -7.79 -17.98 5.12
CA PHE A 112 -6.58 -17.91 4.32
C PHE A 112 -6.68 -16.85 3.21
N LEU A 113 -7.79 -16.83 2.44
CA LEU A 113 -8.02 -15.84 1.39
C LEU A 113 -8.10 -14.41 1.96
N GLU A 114 -8.77 -14.23 3.10
CA GLU A 114 -8.83 -12.93 3.79
C GLU A 114 -7.44 -12.47 4.23
N LYS A 115 -6.62 -13.39 4.78
CA LYS A 115 -5.23 -13.09 5.13
C LYS A 115 -4.40 -12.71 3.92
N LEU A 116 -4.51 -13.40 2.80
CA LEU A 116 -3.80 -13.05 1.56
C LEU A 116 -4.14 -11.63 1.08
N ILE A 117 -5.42 -11.26 1.10
CA ILE A 117 -5.86 -9.91 0.72
C ILE A 117 -5.31 -8.86 1.70
N TYR A 118 -5.34 -9.16 3.01
CA TYR A 118 -4.88 -8.27 4.06
C TYR A 118 -3.37 -8.01 4.03
N THR A 119 -2.57 -9.03 3.75
CA THR A 119 -1.10 -8.94 3.69
C THR A 119 -0.56 -8.57 2.32
N SER A 120 -1.42 -8.38 1.31
CA SER A 120 -1.00 -8.04 -0.04
C SER A 120 -0.26 -6.68 -0.06
N PRO A 121 0.89 -6.58 -0.75
CA PRO A 121 1.60 -5.31 -0.94
C PRO A 121 0.90 -4.37 -1.93
N THR A 122 -0.14 -4.84 -2.61
CA THR A 122 -1.00 -4.07 -3.51
C THR A 122 -2.25 -3.61 -2.77
N GLY A 123 -2.67 -2.37 -2.97
CA GLY A 123 -3.96 -1.88 -2.50
C GLY A 123 -5.10 -2.53 -3.27
N ILE A 124 -6.05 -3.16 -2.59
CA ILE A 124 -7.20 -3.85 -3.18
C ILE A 124 -8.48 -3.22 -2.64
N ILE A 125 -9.36 -2.81 -3.56
CA ILE A 125 -10.70 -2.28 -3.28
C ILE A 125 -11.70 -3.15 -4.04
N ILE A 126 -12.64 -3.76 -3.32
CA ILE A 126 -13.69 -4.58 -3.92
C ILE A 126 -15.00 -3.81 -3.86
N LEU A 127 -15.64 -3.68 -5.01
CA LEU A 127 -16.91 -2.99 -5.17
C LEU A 127 -18.09 -3.96 -5.10
N ASP A 128 -19.26 -3.47 -4.73
CA ASP A 128 -20.53 -4.19 -4.89
C ASP A 128 -21.09 -4.02 -6.33
N TYR A 129 -22.34 -4.44 -6.53
CA TYR A 129 -23.02 -4.36 -7.83
C TYR A 129 -23.38 -2.92 -8.25
N ASP A 130 -23.42 -1.98 -7.30
CA ASP A 130 -23.74 -0.57 -7.51
C ASP A 130 -22.48 0.32 -7.46
N ASN A 131 -21.30 -0.26 -7.63
CA ASN A 131 -19.98 0.39 -7.53
C ASN A 131 -19.70 1.05 -6.17
N ARG A 132 -20.33 0.60 -5.08
CA ARG A 132 -20.00 1.04 -3.72
C ARG A 132 -18.88 0.18 -3.15
N ILE A 133 -18.07 0.79 -2.29
CA ILE A 133 -16.94 0.10 -1.67
C ILE A 133 -17.46 -0.88 -0.62
N GLN A 134 -17.28 -2.18 -0.87
CA GLN A 134 -17.67 -3.24 0.05
C GLN A 134 -16.51 -3.68 0.95
N GLN A 135 -15.30 -3.78 0.40
CA GLN A 135 -14.11 -4.20 1.14
C GLN A 135 -12.87 -3.46 0.65
N VAL A 136 -11.97 -3.13 1.58
CA VAL A 136 -10.70 -2.46 1.31
C VAL A 136 -9.62 -3.12 2.14
N ASN A 137 -8.47 -3.42 1.56
CA ASN A 137 -7.35 -3.94 2.32
C ASN A 137 -6.53 -2.80 2.98
N PRO A 138 -5.74 -3.09 4.02
CA PRO A 138 -4.95 -2.06 4.72
C PRO A 138 -4.01 -1.29 3.81
N LYS A 139 -3.45 -1.95 2.79
CA LYS A 139 -2.54 -1.31 1.85
C LYS A 139 -3.23 -0.22 1.02
N ALA A 140 -4.46 -0.44 0.57
CA ALA A 140 -5.23 0.59 -0.14
C ALA A 140 -5.51 1.81 0.76
N LEU A 141 -5.82 1.60 2.05
CA LEU A 141 -5.99 2.69 3.01
C LEU A 141 -4.71 3.52 3.16
N GLN A 142 -3.56 2.84 3.25
CA GLN A 142 -2.25 3.51 3.32
C GLN A 142 -1.96 4.33 2.05
N LEU A 143 -2.17 3.75 0.86
CA LEU A 143 -1.89 4.41 -0.42
C LEU A 143 -2.81 5.60 -0.69
N LEU A 144 -4.07 5.51 -0.26
CA LEU A 144 -5.05 6.60 -0.37
C LEU A 144 -4.97 7.60 0.79
N SER A 145 -4.19 7.32 1.84
CA SER A 145 -4.09 8.14 3.06
C SER A 145 -5.46 8.46 3.70
N VAL A 146 -6.37 7.49 3.71
CA VAL A 146 -7.74 7.62 4.23
C VAL A 146 -8.06 6.53 5.25
N SER A 147 -9.02 6.81 6.13
CA SER A 147 -9.54 5.85 7.10
C SER A 147 -10.53 4.87 6.46
N GLU A 148 -10.70 3.68 7.05
CA GLU A 148 -11.69 2.70 6.57
C GLU A 148 -13.12 3.24 6.65
N GLU A 149 -13.44 3.96 7.74
CA GLU A 149 -14.77 4.54 7.99
C GLU A 149 -15.17 5.58 6.93
N SER A 150 -14.20 6.27 6.34
CA SER A 150 -14.45 7.25 5.26
C SER A 150 -14.72 6.63 3.89
N LEU A 151 -14.48 5.32 3.72
CA LEU A 151 -14.62 4.65 2.42
C LEU A 151 -15.78 3.67 2.35
N LYS A 152 -16.06 2.93 3.43
CA LYS A 152 -17.00 1.81 3.40
C LYS A 152 -18.43 2.28 3.13
N GLY A 153 -19.09 1.71 2.11
CA GLY A 153 -20.47 2.03 1.73
C GLY A 153 -20.67 3.28 0.87
N TYR A 154 -19.63 4.12 0.73
CA TYR A 154 -19.65 5.23 -0.22
C TYR A 154 -19.50 4.73 -1.65
N SER A 155 -20.13 5.44 -2.59
CA SER A 155 -19.88 5.20 -4.00
C SER A 155 -18.46 5.64 -4.34
N ILE A 156 -17.74 4.83 -5.09
CA ILE A 156 -16.40 5.21 -5.54
C ILE A 156 -16.42 6.50 -6.37
N ASP A 157 -17.54 6.81 -7.01
CA ASP A 157 -17.72 8.02 -7.83
C ASP A 157 -17.80 9.32 -7.01
N GLU A 158 -18.14 9.23 -5.72
CA GLU A 158 -18.34 10.39 -4.84
C GLU A 158 -17.04 10.83 -4.15
N LEU A 159 -15.99 10.00 -4.20
CA LEU A 159 -14.72 10.26 -3.53
C LEU A 159 -13.86 11.25 -4.32
N LYS A 160 -13.54 12.38 -3.69
CA LYS A 160 -12.67 13.42 -4.24
C LYS A 160 -11.18 13.11 -3.99
N HIS A 161 -10.69 11.99 -4.52
CA HIS A 161 -9.27 11.63 -4.45
C HIS A 161 -8.67 11.57 -5.87
N PRO A 162 -7.45 12.13 -6.11
CA PRO A 162 -6.84 12.17 -7.45
C PRO A 162 -6.74 10.79 -8.13
N LEU A 163 -6.32 9.77 -7.38
CA LEU A 163 -6.29 8.39 -7.89
C LEU A 163 -7.67 7.84 -8.23
N ILE A 164 -8.68 8.17 -7.42
CA ILE A 164 -10.05 7.69 -7.64
C ILE A 164 -10.64 8.33 -8.89
N GLN A 165 -10.37 9.61 -9.15
CA GLN A 165 -10.79 10.28 -10.39
C GLN A 165 -10.26 9.55 -11.63
N GLN A 166 -8.98 9.16 -11.64
CA GLN A 166 -8.42 8.38 -12.75
C GLN A 166 -8.98 6.95 -12.83
N ILE A 167 -9.29 6.33 -11.68
CA ILE A 167 -9.95 5.01 -11.66
C ILE A 167 -11.36 5.06 -12.27
N ARG A 168 -12.07 6.18 -12.15
CA ARG A 168 -13.41 6.35 -12.73
C ARG A 168 -13.38 6.33 -14.26
N GLU A 169 -12.31 6.87 -14.85
CA GLU A 169 -12.11 6.90 -16.30
C GLU A 169 -11.73 5.53 -16.88
N LEU A 170 -11.18 4.62 -16.06
CA LEU A 170 -10.81 3.27 -16.48
C LEU A 170 -12.03 2.39 -16.75
N GLN A 171 -11.97 1.67 -17.88
CA GLN A 171 -12.86 0.56 -18.16
C GLN A 171 -12.38 -0.73 -17.48
N SER A 172 -13.28 -1.70 -17.34
CA SER A 172 -12.91 -3.00 -16.78
C SER A 172 -11.94 -3.72 -17.70
N GLY A 173 -10.81 -4.17 -17.15
CA GLY A 173 -9.72 -4.85 -17.86
C GLY A 173 -8.58 -3.91 -18.25
N GLU A 174 -8.76 -2.59 -18.08
CA GLU A 174 -7.74 -1.61 -18.39
C GLU A 174 -6.78 -1.37 -17.22
N THR A 175 -5.58 -0.91 -17.59
CA THR A 175 -4.53 -0.50 -16.67
C THR A 175 -4.05 0.89 -17.07
N ALA A 176 -3.87 1.79 -16.10
CA ALA A 176 -3.26 3.10 -16.29
C ALA A 176 -2.19 3.36 -15.25
N VAL A 177 -1.27 4.28 -15.58
CA VAL A 177 -0.29 4.80 -14.63
C VAL A 177 -0.67 6.23 -14.29
N ALA A 178 -0.93 6.46 -13.01
CA ALA A 178 -1.26 7.75 -12.42
C ALA A 178 -0.02 8.38 -11.81
N ARG A 179 0.23 9.67 -12.07
CA ARG A 179 1.20 10.47 -11.31
C ARG A 179 0.47 11.42 -10.38
N VAL A 180 0.80 11.37 -9.10
CA VAL A 180 0.27 12.24 -8.04
C VAL A 180 1.41 13.11 -7.53
N ASP A 181 1.14 14.40 -7.33
CA ASP A 181 2.10 15.40 -6.81
C ASP A 181 3.43 15.51 -7.58
N GLY A 182 3.47 15.04 -8.82
CA GLY A 182 4.65 15.07 -9.71
C GLY A 182 5.76 14.08 -9.37
N VAL A 183 5.64 13.33 -8.26
CA VAL A 183 6.68 12.41 -7.77
C VAL A 183 6.15 10.99 -7.66
N SER A 184 5.00 10.80 -7.03
CA SER A 184 4.46 9.49 -6.74
C SER A 184 3.77 8.91 -7.97
N SER A 185 4.15 7.70 -8.36
CA SER A 185 3.60 7.01 -9.52
C SER A 185 2.90 5.74 -9.10
N PHE A 186 1.62 5.62 -9.43
CA PHE A 186 0.78 4.47 -9.08
C PHE A 186 0.25 3.79 -10.32
N LYS A 187 0.30 2.47 -10.35
CA LYS A 187 -0.40 1.67 -11.36
C LYS A 187 -1.78 1.33 -10.84
N LEU A 188 -2.76 1.68 -11.65
CA LEU A 188 -4.19 1.49 -11.39
C LEU A 188 -4.70 0.43 -12.35
N GLN A 189 -5.36 -0.59 -11.83
CA GLN A 189 -6.00 -1.62 -12.63
C GLN A 189 -7.43 -1.82 -12.14
N LYS A 190 -8.39 -1.73 -13.06
CA LYS A 190 -9.79 -2.05 -12.79
C LYS A 190 -10.10 -3.38 -13.46
N SER A 191 -10.68 -4.32 -12.74
CA SER A 191 -10.98 -5.65 -13.25
C SER A 191 -12.30 -6.14 -12.68
N HIS A 192 -12.83 -7.23 -13.22
CA HIS A 192 -14.06 -7.82 -12.73
C HIS A 192 -13.92 -9.33 -12.58
N PHE A 193 -14.80 -9.89 -11.77
CA PHE A 193 -15.03 -11.32 -11.67
C PHE A 193 -16.53 -11.58 -11.65
N VAL A 194 -16.93 -12.81 -11.95
CA VAL A 194 -18.34 -13.21 -11.91
C VAL A 194 -18.66 -13.80 -10.54
N ASP A 195 -19.61 -13.19 -9.84
CA ASP A 195 -20.13 -13.67 -8.56
C ASP A 195 -21.64 -13.86 -8.68
N ARG A 196 -22.11 -15.10 -8.49
CA ARG A 196 -23.53 -15.50 -8.65
C ARG A 196 -24.16 -15.10 -10.00
N GLY A 197 -23.36 -15.09 -11.07
CA GLY A 197 -23.81 -14.73 -12.41
C GLY A 197 -23.81 -13.23 -12.72
N PHE A 198 -23.41 -12.38 -11.77
CA PHE A 198 -23.29 -10.94 -11.94
C PHE A 198 -21.82 -10.52 -11.96
N SER A 199 -21.49 -9.55 -12.81
CA SER A 199 -20.14 -8.97 -12.85
C SER A 199 -19.91 -8.09 -11.63
N ARG A 200 -18.82 -8.34 -10.91
CA ARG A 200 -18.41 -7.57 -9.74
C ARG A 200 -17.01 -7.02 -9.96
N HIS A 201 -16.83 -5.73 -9.71
CA HIS A 201 -15.58 -5.04 -9.99
C HIS A 201 -14.66 -5.00 -8.78
N PHE A 202 -13.36 -5.04 -9.02
CA PHE A 202 -12.32 -4.75 -8.05
C PHE A 202 -11.23 -3.90 -8.68
N ILE A 203 -10.55 -3.13 -7.84
CA ILE A 203 -9.50 -2.21 -8.23
C ILE A 203 -8.23 -2.59 -7.48
N MET A 204 -7.12 -2.58 -8.22
CA MET A 204 -5.79 -2.77 -7.69
C MET A 204 -4.97 -1.48 -7.87
N ILE A 205 -4.29 -1.08 -6.80
CA ILE A 205 -3.42 0.10 -6.73
C ILE A 205 -2.05 -0.38 -6.30
N GLU A 206 -1.07 -0.24 -7.18
CA GLU A 206 0.32 -0.63 -6.94
C GLU A 206 1.21 0.62 -6.97
N ASP A 207 2.06 0.80 -5.97
CA ASP A 207 3.04 1.89 -5.95
C ASP A 207 4.24 1.48 -6.83
N LEU A 208 4.51 2.27 -7.86
CA LEU A 208 5.63 2.09 -8.80
C LEU A 208 6.67 3.20 -8.67
N THR A 209 6.59 4.02 -7.62
CA THR A 209 7.42 5.21 -7.48
C THR A 209 8.90 4.84 -7.43
N ALA A 210 9.28 3.86 -6.60
CA ALA A 210 10.67 3.47 -6.45
C ALA A 210 11.25 2.86 -7.74
N GLU A 211 10.48 2.04 -8.44
CA GLU A 211 10.86 1.35 -9.67
C GLU A 211 11.05 2.32 -10.83
N ILE A 212 10.10 3.25 -11.01
CA ILE A 212 10.18 4.28 -12.06
C ILE A 212 11.38 5.19 -11.80
N LEU A 213 11.59 5.62 -10.55
CA LEU A 213 12.74 6.47 -10.21
C LEU A 213 14.08 5.76 -10.41
N ALA A 214 14.18 4.48 -10.04
CA ALA A 214 15.38 3.69 -10.29
C ALA A 214 15.66 3.52 -11.79
N ALA A 215 14.61 3.29 -12.60
CA ALA A 215 14.71 3.18 -14.04
C ALA A 215 15.14 4.52 -14.69
N GLU A 216 14.51 5.63 -14.31
CA GLU A 216 14.86 6.98 -14.76
C GLU A 216 16.32 7.31 -14.40
N LYS A 217 16.73 7.09 -13.14
CA LYS A 217 18.12 7.30 -12.69
C LYS A 217 19.12 6.50 -13.51
N LYS A 218 18.81 5.23 -13.83
CA LYS A 218 19.69 4.37 -14.63
C LYS A 218 19.82 4.88 -16.07
N VAL A 219 18.71 5.29 -16.69
CA VAL A 219 18.68 5.80 -18.06
C VAL A 219 19.42 7.12 -18.16
N TYR A 220 19.06 8.09 -17.32
CA TYR A 220 19.73 9.39 -17.27
C TYR A 220 21.21 9.21 -16.97
N GLY A 221 21.55 8.38 -15.99
CA GLY A 221 22.94 8.15 -15.62
C GLY A 221 23.82 7.63 -16.76
N LYS A 222 23.26 6.77 -17.63
CA LYS A 222 23.96 6.27 -18.81
C LYS A 222 24.15 7.37 -19.86
N VAL A 223 23.10 8.13 -20.17
CA VAL A 223 23.15 9.21 -21.17
C VAL A 223 24.14 10.29 -20.73
N ILE A 224 24.10 10.67 -19.46
CA ILE A 224 24.93 11.73 -18.89
C ILE A 224 26.41 11.36 -18.94
N ARG A 225 26.74 10.12 -18.56
CA ARG A 225 28.13 9.65 -18.61
C ARG A 225 28.68 9.69 -20.03
N MET A 226 27.88 9.25 -21.01
CA MET A 226 28.24 9.30 -22.41
C MET A 226 28.44 10.75 -22.88
N MET A 227 27.48 11.64 -22.59
CA MET A 227 27.58 13.04 -22.99
C MET A 227 28.75 13.76 -22.32
N ALA A 228 29.02 13.51 -21.03
CA ALA A 228 30.15 14.13 -20.33
C ALA A 228 31.49 13.70 -20.93
N HIS A 229 31.64 12.43 -21.32
CA HIS A 229 32.83 11.99 -22.04
C HIS A 229 32.94 12.67 -23.41
N GLU A 230 31.87 12.71 -24.19
CA GLU A 230 31.91 13.30 -25.53
C GLU A 230 32.16 14.81 -25.51
N VAL A 231 31.58 15.53 -24.55
CA VAL A 231 31.79 16.97 -24.36
C VAL A 231 33.23 17.26 -23.91
N ASN A 232 33.75 16.52 -22.93
CA ASN A 232 35.15 16.70 -22.51
C ASN A 232 36.13 16.40 -23.65
N ASN A 233 35.84 15.37 -24.45
CA ASN A 233 36.67 14.96 -25.59
C ASN A 233 36.66 15.97 -26.75
N THR A 234 35.57 16.72 -26.92
CA THR A 234 35.42 17.70 -28.01
C THR A 234 35.86 19.10 -27.59
N ILE A 235 35.51 19.54 -26.37
CA ILE A 235 35.83 20.88 -25.88
C ILE A 235 37.30 21.04 -25.52
N GLY A 236 37.94 20.01 -24.95
CA GLY A 236 39.36 20.07 -24.58
C GLY A 236 40.25 20.49 -25.74
N PRO A 237 40.23 19.77 -26.89
CA PRO A 237 40.98 20.13 -28.08
C PRO A 237 40.60 21.49 -28.67
N VAL A 238 39.30 21.83 -28.71
CA VAL A 238 38.84 23.13 -29.23
C VAL A 238 39.38 24.28 -28.39
N ASN A 239 39.35 24.17 -27.06
CA ASN A 239 39.95 25.17 -26.18
C ASN A 239 41.46 25.26 -26.37
N SER A 240 42.17 24.14 -26.53
CA SER A 240 43.60 24.16 -26.82
C SER A 240 43.92 24.87 -28.14
N ILE A 241 43.14 24.63 -29.20
CA ILE A 241 43.31 25.31 -30.50
C ILE A 241 43.04 26.81 -30.37
N MET A 242 41.97 27.20 -29.69
CA MET A 242 41.65 28.62 -29.46
C MET A 242 42.73 29.30 -28.61
N GLN A 243 43.23 28.62 -27.56
CA GLN A 243 44.28 29.15 -26.71
C GLN A 243 45.61 29.28 -27.46
N SER A 244 45.98 28.29 -28.30
CA SER A 244 47.14 28.39 -29.18
C SER A 244 47.01 29.53 -30.19
N ALA A 245 45.82 29.72 -30.77
CA ALA A 245 45.56 30.84 -31.67
C ALA A 245 45.76 32.18 -30.95
N MET A 246 45.21 32.34 -29.74
CA MET A 246 45.37 33.57 -28.94
C MET A 246 46.81 33.90 -28.53
N HIS A 247 47.69 32.90 -28.38
CA HIS A 247 49.09 33.07 -27.98
C HIS A 247 50.07 33.13 -29.17
N THR A 248 49.58 33.07 -30.41
CA THR A 248 50.42 33.19 -31.61
C THR A 248 50.34 34.62 -32.15
N ASP A 249 51.26 35.49 -31.70
CA ASP A 249 51.24 36.94 -32.00
C ASP A 249 51.24 37.28 -33.51
N GLN A 250 51.84 36.41 -34.34
CA GLN A 250 51.88 36.57 -35.81
C GLN A 250 50.51 36.50 -36.50
N LEU A 251 49.48 35.98 -35.83
CA LEU A 251 48.12 35.90 -36.40
C LEU A 251 47.31 37.20 -36.23
N TRP A 252 47.78 38.15 -35.41
CA TRP A 252 46.98 39.27 -34.89
C TRP A 252 47.52 40.66 -35.29
N GLU A 253 48.38 40.76 -36.31
CA GLU A 253 48.92 42.03 -36.78
C GLU A 253 47.87 42.86 -37.57
N GLY A 254 47.31 43.91 -36.95
CA GLY A 254 46.39 44.87 -37.58
C GLY A 254 45.34 45.46 -36.62
N HIS A 255 44.67 46.56 -37.00
CA HIS A 255 43.74 47.31 -36.12
C HIS A 255 42.36 46.65 -35.89
N GLU A 256 42.00 45.55 -36.56
CA GLU A 256 40.68 44.88 -36.43
C GLU A 256 40.69 43.61 -35.57
N PHE A 257 41.83 43.24 -34.98
CA PHE A 257 42.01 41.93 -34.33
C PHE A 257 41.58 41.87 -32.86
N ASP A 258 41.42 43.01 -32.18
CA ASP A 258 40.99 43.05 -30.78
C ASP A 258 39.58 42.46 -30.59
N VAL A 259 38.66 42.73 -31.53
CA VAL A 259 37.29 42.18 -31.50
C VAL A 259 37.28 40.65 -31.68
N LEU A 260 38.18 40.12 -32.52
CA LEU A 260 38.29 38.68 -32.75
C LEU A 260 38.94 37.96 -31.57
N LYS A 261 39.91 38.61 -30.91
CA LYS A 261 40.53 38.12 -29.67
C LYS A 261 39.52 38.07 -28.53
N ASP A 262 38.70 39.11 -28.37
CA ASP A 262 37.60 39.13 -27.40
C ASP A 262 36.55 38.04 -27.71
N ALA A 263 36.20 37.84 -28.98
CA ALA A 263 35.28 36.79 -29.40
C ALA A 263 35.80 35.37 -29.10
N LEU A 264 37.11 35.13 -29.28
CA LEU A 264 37.76 33.87 -28.92
C LEU A 264 37.78 33.65 -27.41
N GLN A 265 38.08 34.69 -26.62
CA GLN A 265 38.03 34.60 -25.17
C GLN A 265 36.61 34.27 -24.68
N ILE A 266 35.58 34.92 -25.24
CA ILE A 266 34.17 34.63 -24.94
C ILE A 266 33.81 33.18 -25.31
N ALA A 267 34.30 32.67 -26.44
CA ALA A 267 34.07 31.29 -26.85
C ALA A 267 34.75 30.29 -25.91
N MET A 268 35.99 30.57 -25.47
CA MET A 268 36.69 29.78 -24.46
C MET A 268 35.96 29.76 -23.12
N ASP A 269 35.48 30.92 -22.65
CA ASP A 269 34.72 31.03 -21.40
C ASP A 269 33.40 30.25 -21.47
N ARG A 270 32.68 30.33 -22.60
CA ARG A 270 31.47 29.52 -22.84
C ARG A 270 31.76 28.02 -22.82
N ASN A 271 32.85 27.59 -23.43
CA ASN A 271 33.26 26.20 -23.44
C ASN A 271 33.65 25.70 -22.04
N GLN A 272 34.37 26.50 -21.26
CA GLN A 272 34.68 26.18 -19.87
C GLN A 272 33.42 26.05 -19.02
N ASN A 273 32.47 26.97 -19.18
CA ASN A 273 31.16 26.91 -18.52
C ASN A 273 30.39 25.64 -18.89
N LEU A 274 30.40 25.23 -20.16
CA LEU A 274 29.79 23.97 -20.61
C LEU A 274 30.48 22.74 -20.00
N ASN A 275 31.82 22.71 -19.94
CA ASN A 275 32.57 21.65 -19.27
C ASN A 275 32.28 21.58 -17.77
N HIS A 276 32.08 22.72 -17.12
CA HIS A 276 31.71 22.75 -15.70
C HIS A 276 30.28 22.24 -15.48
N PHE A 277 29.34 22.70 -16.31
CA PHE A 277 27.96 22.21 -16.32
C PHE A 277 27.89 20.69 -16.49
N MET A 278 28.60 20.13 -17.48
CA MET A 278 28.62 18.68 -17.72
C MET A 278 29.26 17.89 -16.59
N ARG A 279 30.30 18.41 -15.94
CA ARG A 279 30.89 17.78 -14.75
C ARG A 279 29.92 17.75 -13.57
N ASN A 280 29.32 18.90 -13.23
CA ASN A 280 28.33 19.00 -12.16
C ASN A 280 27.15 18.04 -12.41
N PHE A 281 26.77 17.84 -13.68
CA PHE A 281 25.71 16.91 -14.05
C PHE A 281 26.13 15.44 -13.98
N ALA A 282 27.38 15.11 -14.31
CA ALA A 282 27.91 13.77 -14.11
C ALA A 282 28.02 13.42 -12.62
N ASP A 283 28.31 14.40 -11.76
CA ASP A 283 28.45 14.21 -10.32
C ASP A 283 27.10 13.93 -9.64
N LEU A 284 26.01 14.56 -10.09
CA LEU A 284 24.63 14.20 -9.73
C LEU A 284 24.34 12.69 -9.89
N VAL A 285 24.72 12.14 -11.03
CA VAL A 285 24.51 10.71 -11.35
C VAL A 285 25.39 9.80 -10.51
N LYS A 286 26.57 10.29 -10.14
CA LYS A 286 27.56 9.57 -9.34
C LYS A 286 27.39 9.77 -7.83
N LEU A 287 26.33 10.44 -7.37
CA LEU A 287 26.12 10.67 -5.95
C LEU A 287 26.25 9.34 -5.19
N PRO A 288 27.28 9.18 -4.33
CA PRO A 288 27.52 7.92 -3.64
C PRO A 288 26.40 7.68 -2.61
N PRO A 289 26.20 6.42 -2.19
CA PRO A 289 25.29 6.13 -1.08
C PRO A 289 25.72 6.94 0.15
N ALA A 290 24.73 7.52 0.85
CA ALA A 290 24.97 8.37 2.01
C ALA A 290 25.65 7.59 3.15
N ASN A 291 26.80 8.08 3.63
CA ASN A 291 27.46 7.55 4.81
C ASN A 291 26.88 8.20 6.07
N LYS A 292 25.77 7.65 6.56
CA LYS A 292 25.01 8.24 7.68
C LYS A 292 25.76 8.06 9.00
N GLN A 293 26.09 9.18 9.63
CA GLN A 293 26.72 9.23 10.96
C GLN A 293 25.87 10.10 11.89
N PRO A 294 25.96 9.92 13.23
CA PRO A 294 25.29 10.82 14.17
C PRO A 294 25.94 12.20 14.10
N ILE A 295 25.14 13.20 13.72
CA ILE A 295 25.57 14.60 13.56
C ILE A 295 24.60 15.55 14.25
N VAL A 296 25.08 16.77 14.56
CA VAL A 296 24.26 17.82 15.16
C VAL A 296 23.72 18.72 14.04
N LEU A 297 22.41 18.72 13.84
CA LEU A 297 21.75 19.45 12.74
C LEU A 297 22.08 20.95 12.76
N GLN A 298 22.13 21.56 13.94
CA GLN A 298 22.46 22.97 14.09
C GLN A 298 23.85 23.33 13.56
N LYS A 299 24.84 22.41 13.63
CA LYS A 299 26.18 22.66 13.11
C LYS A 299 26.17 22.87 11.61
N ILE A 300 25.42 22.04 10.87
CA ILE A 300 25.29 22.18 9.42
C ILE A 300 24.57 23.49 9.07
N ILE A 301 23.45 23.80 9.75
CA ILE A 301 22.70 25.03 9.50
C ILE A 301 23.59 26.26 9.69
N ASN A 302 24.37 26.29 10.78
CA ASN A 302 25.30 27.38 11.07
C ASN A 302 26.45 27.46 10.04
N SER A 303 27.00 26.32 9.61
CA SER A 303 28.03 26.26 8.56
C SER A 303 27.52 26.88 7.26
N VAL A 304 26.33 26.44 6.82
CA VAL A 304 25.70 26.91 5.57
C VAL A 304 25.34 28.40 5.65
N ALA A 305 24.79 28.85 6.77
CA ALA A 305 24.48 30.27 6.98
C ALA A 305 25.75 31.14 6.93
N THR A 306 26.85 30.65 7.50
CA THR A 306 28.15 31.32 7.47
C THR A 306 28.71 31.38 6.05
N LEU A 307 28.70 30.26 5.33
CA LEU A 307 29.20 30.15 3.96
C LEU A 307 28.41 31.06 3.00
N MET A 308 27.08 31.10 3.16
CA MET A 308 26.19 31.89 2.30
C MET A 308 26.06 33.36 2.70
N SER A 309 26.69 33.79 3.80
CA SER A 309 26.57 35.15 4.34
C SER A 309 27.01 36.25 3.36
N ALA A 310 28.10 36.03 2.61
CA ALA A 310 28.58 36.98 1.61
C ALA A 310 27.56 37.16 0.48
N LYS A 311 26.99 36.05 -0.01
CA LYS A 311 25.98 36.07 -1.08
C LYS A 311 24.66 36.68 -0.60
N ALA A 312 24.26 36.39 0.63
CA ALA A 312 23.09 37.00 1.26
C ALA A 312 23.26 38.52 1.37
N ARG A 313 24.44 39.00 1.80
CA ARG A 313 24.75 40.43 1.90
C ARG A 313 24.71 41.14 0.54
N GLU A 314 25.27 40.52 -0.50
CA GLU A 314 25.21 41.03 -1.89
C GLU A 314 23.75 41.24 -2.35
N ASN A 315 22.85 40.35 -1.94
CA ASN A 315 21.43 40.38 -2.33
C ASN A 315 20.52 41.05 -1.28
N LYS A 316 21.09 41.72 -0.26
CA LYS A 316 20.36 42.36 0.85
C LYS A 316 19.38 41.41 1.57
N VAL A 317 19.78 40.15 1.72
CA VAL A 317 19.02 39.11 2.43
C VAL A 317 19.52 38.98 3.87
N VAL A 318 18.59 38.90 4.82
CA VAL A 318 18.85 38.64 6.23
C VAL A 318 18.58 37.17 6.54
N PHE A 319 19.47 36.53 7.31
CA PHE A 319 19.23 35.18 7.82
C PHE A 319 18.68 35.24 9.23
N GLU A 320 17.53 34.62 9.44
CA GLU A 320 16.91 34.44 10.75
C GLU A 320 16.98 32.97 11.16
N MET A 321 17.35 32.70 12.41
CA MET A 321 17.49 31.35 12.92
C MET A 321 16.63 31.16 14.17
N GLU A 322 15.62 30.31 14.06
CA GLU A 322 14.77 29.84 15.16
C GLU A 322 15.14 28.39 15.47
N LEU A 323 16.23 28.23 16.22
CA LEU A 323 16.79 26.94 16.60
C LEU A 323 16.47 26.62 18.07
N PRO A 324 16.15 25.37 18.42
CA PRO A 324 15.94 24.96 19.80
C PRO A 324 17.25 25.05 20.60
N ALA A 325 17.14 25.28 21.90
CA ALA A 325 18.29 25.41 22.81
C ALA A 325 19.10 24.10 23.00
N GLY A 326 18.53 22.94 22.67
CA GLY A 326 19.20 21.64 22.79
C GLY A 326 19.69 21.09 21.45
N ASP A 327 20.79 20.34 21.46
CA ASP A 327 21.36 19.73 20.26
C ASP A 327 20.44 18.66 19.66
N ILE A 328 20.08 18.84 18.39
CA ILE A 328 19.29 17.87 17.64
C ILE A 328 20.22 16.96 16.88
N HIS A 329 20.28 15.72 17.32
CA HIS A 329 21.10 14.68 16.72
C HIS A 329 20.29 13.94 15.65
N ILE A 330 20.83 13.86 14.44
CA ILE A 330 20.25 13.11 13.31
C ILE A 330 21.29 12.15 12.73
N HIS A 331 20.84 11.08 12.08
CA HIS A 331 21.72 10.16 11.35
C HIS A 331 21.78 10.55 9.88
N ALA A 332 22.85 11.22 9.47
CA ALA A 332 22.99 11.69 8.09
C ALA A 332 24.44 11.82 7.65
N ASP A 333 24.64 11.95 6.35
CA ASP A 333 25.91 12.28 5.73
C ASP A 333 26.07 13.81 5.74
N GLU A 334 27.02 14.30 6.53
CA GLU A 334 27.23 15.73 6.78
C GLU A 334 27.51 16.49 5.49
N GLN A 335 28.37 15.96 4.62
CA GLN A 335 28.77 16.63 3.38
C GLN A 335 27.63 16.68 2.37
N GLN A 336 26.88 15.58 2.23
CA GLN A 336 25.72 15.56 1.33
C GLN A 336 24.63 16.52 1.83
N LEU A 337 24.29 16.53 3.13
CA LEU A 337 23.28 17.45 3.65
C LEU A 337 23.72 18.92 3.55
N GLU A 338 24.99 19.23 3.83
CA GLU A 338 25.52 20.58 3.64
C GLU A 338 25.35 21.03 2.18
N GLN A 339 25.69 20.17 1.21
CA GLN A 339 25.50 20.43 -0.21
C GLN A 339 24.01 20.66 -0.59
N ALA A 340 23.09 19.90 0.01
CA ALA A 340 21.66 20.09 -0.20
C ALA A 340 21.19 21.45 0.37
N PHE A 341 21.58 21.78 1.60
CA PHE A 341 21.20 23.04 2.23
C PHE A 341 21.79 24.25 1.52
N ILE A 342 23.03 24.19 1.02
CA ILE A 342 23.62 25.23 0.17
C ILE A 342 22.74 25.49 -1.06
N ASN A 343 22.28 24.43 -1.74
CA ASN A 343 21.42 24.59 -2.92
C ASN A 343 20.04 25.16 -2.57
N ILE A 344 19.44 24.74 -1.46
CA ILE A 344 18.15 25.29 -1.00
C ILE A 344 18.30 26.79 -0.67
N VAL A 345 19.32 27.13 0.14
CA VAL A 345 19.56 28.52 0.57
C VAL A 345 19.97 29.41 -0.60
N LYS A 346 20.79 28.90 -1.53
CA LYS A 346 21.11 29.62 -2.77
C LYS A 346 19.85 29.92 -3.57
N ASN A 347 18.97 28.94 -3.75
CA ASN A 347 17.72 29.14 -4.47
C ASN A 347 16.80 30.16 -3.75
N ALA A 348 16.74 30.11 -2.42
CA ALA A 348 15.99 31.06 -1.59
C ALA A 348 16.53 32.50 -1.72
N VAL A 349 17.85 32.69 -1.60
CA VAL A 349 18.49 34.01 -1.77
C VAL A 349 18.26 34.56 -3.17
N GLU A 350 18.40 33.72 -4.21
CA GLU A 350 18.18 34.13 -5.60
C GLU A 350 16.69 34.35 -5.96
N ALA A 351 15.75 33.85 -5.16
CA ALA A 351 14.31 34.08 -5.35
C ALA A 351 13.84 35.41 -4.75
N ILE A 352 14.65 36.01 -3.86
CA ILE A 352 14.42 37.32 -3.27
C ILE A 352 14.98 38.40 -4.21
N ASN A 353 14.12 39.32 -4.64
CA ASN A 353 14.48 40.41 -5.56
C ASN A 353 15.26 41.55 -4.84
N GLU A 354 15.72 42.55 -5.59
CA GLU A 354 16.59 43.67 -5.12
C GLU A 354 16.05 44.52 -3.93
N ALA A 355 14.78 44.35 -3.56
CA ALA A 355 14.14 45.02 -2.42
C ALA A 355 14.61 44.48 -1.05
N GLY A 356 15.39 43.38 -1.04
CA GLY A 356 15.79 42.68 0.17
C GLY A 356 14.69 41.78 0.73
N GLY A 357 15.06 40.92 1.67
CA GLY A 357 14.15 39.92 2.23
C GLY A 357 14.80 39.05 3.29
N THR A 358 14.10 38.01 3.71
CA THR A 358 14.54 37.15 4.80
C THR A 358 14.54 35.69 4.37
N VAL A 359 15.59 34.96 4.74
CA VAL A 359 15.59 33.50 4.75
C VAL A 359 15.63 33.04 6.20
N LYS A 360 14.58 32.34 6.63
CA LYS A 360 14.39 31.89 8.01
C LYS A 360 14.57 30.38 8.12
N PHE A 361 15.40 29.94 9.05
CA PHE A 361 15.57 28.53 9.42
C PHE A 361 14.80 28.26 10.70
N THR A 362 13.88 27.30 10.68
CA THR A 362 13.08 26.90 11.85
C THR A 362 13.21 25.40 12.07
N VAL A 363 13.65 24.99 13.26
CA VAL A 363 13.73 23.57 13.64
C VAL A 363 12.67 23.27 14.69
N ILE A 364 11.79 22.29 14.41
CA ILE A 364 10.70 21.87 15.29
C ILE A 364 10.96 20.41 15.73
N PRO A 365 11.62 20.18 16.88
CA PRO A 365 12.02 18.83 17.32
C PRO A 365 10.87 17.86 17.51
N ALA A 366 9.75 18.34 18.07
CA ALA A 366 8.57 17.52 18.35
C ALA A 366 7.96 16.89 17.08
N LYS A 367 8.19 17.51 15.91
CA LYS A 367 7.71 17.02 14.59
C LYS A 367 8.85 16.47 13.72
N ARG A 368 10.08 16.44 14.24
CA ARG A 368 11.31 16.14 13.50
C ARG A 368 11.40 16.90 12.18
N LEU A 369 11.13 18.20 12.24
CA LEU A 369 10.92 19.02 11.06
C LEU A 369 11.93 20.17 11.01
N LEU A 370 12.55 20.37 9.85
CA LEU A 370 13.28 21.57 9.47
C LEU A 370 12.48 22.33 8.40
N VAL A 371 12.28 23.62 8.61
CA VAL A 371 11.62 24.51 7.66
C VAL A 371 12.60 25.62 7.28
N ILE A 372 12.81 25.79 5.98
CA ILE A 372 13.57 26.90 5.40
C ILE A 372 12.57 27.75 4.63
N THR A 373 12.31 28.95 5.12
CA THR A 373 11.32 29.87 4.57
C THR A 373 12.01 31.04 3.90
N ASP A 374 11.58 31.43 2.71
CA ASP A 374 12.06 32.63 2.02
C ASP A 374 10.91 33.59 1.66
N THR A 375 11.26 34.88 1.58
CA THR A 375 10.32 35.94 1.21
C THR A 375 10.34 36.29 -0.29
N GLY A 376 10.66 35.32 -1.14
CA GLY A 376 10.83 35.50 -2.58
C GLY A 376 9.52 35.57 -3.38
N LYS A 377 9.64 35.59 -4.71
CA LYS A 377 8.50 35.72 -5.65
C LYS A 377 7.44 34.60 -5.62
N GLY A 378 7.64 33.57 -4.81
CA GLY A 378 6.77 32.38 -4.79
C GLY A 378 6.98 31.43 -5.97
N ILE A 379 6.16 30.39 -6.01
CA ILE A 379 6.17 29.33 -7.01
C ILE A 379 4.78 29.28 -7.64
N SER A 380 4.69 29.40 -8.97
CA SER A 380 3.43 29.24 -9.68
C SER A 380 2.98 27.77 -9.74
N ALA A 381 1.67 27.54 -9.88
CA ALA A 381 1.11 26.19 -9.97
C ALA A 381 1.70 25.36 -11.15
N SER A 382 2.04 26.01 -12.26
CA SER A 382 2.69 25.38 -13.42
C SER A 382 4.15 24.98 -13.16
N GLU A 383 4.87 25.73 -12.32
CA GLU A 383 6.26 25.44 -11.99
C GLU A 383 6.36 24.28 -11.00
N HIS A 384 5.42 24.19 -10.04
CA HIS A 384 5.43 23.20 -8.96
C HIS A 384 5.59 21.76 -9.44
N ALA A 385 4.91 21.38 -10.52
CA ALA A 385 4.98 20.01 -11.07
C ALA A 385 6.37 19.60 -11.58
N ASN A 386 7.23 20.57 -11.92
CA ASN A 386 8.51 20.32 -12.57
C ASN A 386 9.73 20.75 -11.73
N LEU A 387 9.55 21.31 -10.53
CA LEU A 387 10.65 21.88 -9.72
C LEU A 387 11.81 20.90 -9.45
N PHE A 388 11.48 19.62 -9.29
CA PHE A 388 12.44 18.56 -9.00
C PHE A 388 12.78 17.70 -10.22
N SER A 389 12.37 18.14 -11.41
CA SER A 389 12.74 17.52 -12.67
C SER A 389 14.12 18.02 -13.12
N PRO A 390 14.99 17.15 -13.65
CA PRO A 390 16.26 17.58 -14.22
C PRO A 390 16.08 18.67 -15.29
N PHE A 391 16.99 19.65 -15.32
CA PHE A 391 17.03 20.77 -16.28
C PHE A 391 15.89 21.79 -16.17
N PHE A 392 14.94 21.61 -15.26
CA PHE A 392 13.91 22.60 -15.05
C PHE A 392 14.49 23.84 -14.36
N SER A 393 14.40 24.99 -15.01
CA SER A 393 14.81 26.28 -14.46
C SER A 393 13.97 27.38 -15.08
N THR A 394 13.61 28.36 -14.25
CA THR A 394 12.87 29.57 -14.66
C THR A 394 13.81 30.76 -14.84
N LYS A 395 15.12 30.55 -14.65
CA LYS A 395 16.18 31.56 -14.71
C LYS A 395 16.98 31.42 -16.00
N LYS A 396 17.39 32.55 -16.60
CA LYS A 396 18.16 32.60 -17.87
C LYS A 396 19.47 31.79 -17.82
N ASP A 397 20.19 31.83 -16.69
CA ASP A 397 21.47 31.11 -16.49
C ASP A 397 21.34 29.92 -15.53
N GLY A 398 20.12 29.55 -15.14
CA GLY A 398 19.89 28.49 -14.17
C GLY A 398 20.04 27.11 -14.82
N GLN A 399 20.97 26.32 -14.30
CA GLN A 399 21.29 24.99 -14.81
C GLN A 399 20.20 23.93 -14.56
N GLY A 400 19.23 24.20 -13.67
CA GLY A 400 18.13 23.27 -13.35
C GLY A 400 18.57 21.98 -12.62
N ILE A 401 19.76 21.99 -12.02
CA ILE A 401 20.40 20.84 -11.38
C ILE A 401 20.23 20.86 -9.86
N GLY A 402 20.19 22.05 -9.25
CA GLY A 402 20.27 22.22 -7.80
C GLY A 402 19.17 21.48 -7.02
N LEU A 403 17.90 21.67 -7.38
CA LEU A 403 16.78 21.01 -6.68
C LEU A 403 16.71 19.50 -6.97
N THR A 404 17.16 19.07 -8.16
CA THR A 404 17.29 17.65 -8.47
C THR A 404 18.32 16.98 -7.55
N LEU A 405 19.45 17.65 -7.28
CA LEU A 405 20.47 17.16 -6.34
C LEU A 405 19.92 17.08 -4.91
N VAL A 406 19.22 18.12 -4.47
CA VAL A 406 18.57 18.16 -3.15
C VAL A 406 17.62 16.97 -3.00
N ARG A 407 16.76 16.72 -3.99
CA ARG A 407 15.85 15.58 -3.99
C ARG A 407 16.59 14.26 -3.83
N GLU A 408 17.65 14.03 -4.62
CA GLU A 408 18.40 12.77 -4.57
C GLU A 408 19.07 12.56 -3.20
N ILE A 409 19.65 13.62 -2.63
CA ILE A 409 20.27 13.57 -1.30
C ILE A 409 19.22 13.22 -0.24
N LEU A 410 18.08 13.91 -0.22
CA LEU A 410 17.03 13.68 0.79
C LEU A 410 16.42 12.27 0.66
N ILE A 411 16.21 11.78 -0.56
CA ILE A 411 15.76 10.41 -0.81
C ILE A 411 16.77 9.38 -0.29
N ASN A 412 18.07 9.54 -0.57
CA ASN A 412 19.12 8.64 -0.04
C ASN A 412 19.19 8.67 1.50
N HIS A 413 18.77 9.77 2.11
CA HIS A 413 18.66 9.89 3.56
C HIS A 413 17.36 9.29 4.13
N GLY A 414 16.36 9.05 3.27
CA GLY A 414 15.02 8.60 3.69
C GLY A 414 14.21 9.71 4.33
N PHE A 415 14.49 10.96 3.98
CA PHE A 415 13.79 12.14 4.49
C PHE A 415 12.64 12.53 3.56
N GLU A 416 11.47 12.75 4.13
CA GLU A 416 10.34 13.32 3.38
C GLU A 416 10.54 14.83 3.25
N PHE A 417 10.14 15.40 2.12
CA PHE A 417 10.30 16.83 1.88
C PHE A 417 9.16 17.39 1.02
N SER A 418 8.90 18.68 1.18
CA SER A 418 7.92 19.42 0.37
C SER A 418 8.37 20.86 0.19
N LEU A 419 8.11 21.41 -1.00
CA LEU A 419 8.41 22.79 -1.35
C LEU A 419 7.15 23.45 -1.89
N LYS A 420 6.63 24.45 -1.18
CA LYS A 420 5.37 25.12 -1.55
C LYS A 420 5.35 26.58 -1.16
N THR A 421 4.58 27.39 -1.88
CA THR A 421 4.23 28.76 -1.47
C THR A 421 3.00 28.72 -0.56
N VAL A 422 3.17 29.16 0.68
CA VAL A 422 2.11 29.09 1.72
C VAL A 422 1.33 30.39 1.87
N ALA A 423 1.94 31.52 1.51
CA ALA A 423 1.33 32.85 1.51
C ALA A 423 2.00 33.73 0.45
N ASP A 424 1.43 34.91 0.18
CA ASP A 424 2.05 35.86 -0.75
C ASP A 424 3.46 36.21 -0.27
N LYS A 425 4.43 36.00 -1.16
CA LYS A 425 5.87 36.11 -0.88
C LYS A 425 6.36 35.26 0.31
N GLN A 426 5.82 34.06 0.48
CA GLN A 426 6.34 33.11 1.48
C GLN A 426 6.42 31.70 0.89
N THR A 427 7.64 31.25 0.61
CA THR A 427 7.92 29.90 0.12
C THR A 427 8.59 29.10 1.22
N GLU A 428 8.12 27.87 1.44
CA GLU A 428 8.62 26.99 2.49
C GLU A 428 9.16 25.70 1.88
N PHE A 429 10.43 25.41 2.17
CA PHE A 429 11.04 24.11 1.99
C PHE A 429 11.01 23.38 3.33
N THR A 430 10.28 22.28 3.40
CA THR A 430 10.10 21.45 4.60
C THR A 430 10.84 20.13 4.44
N ILE A 431 11.54 19.70 5.50
CA ILE A 431 12.30 18.44 5.54
C ILE A 431 11.98 17.73 6.86
N HIS A 432 11.42 16.53 6.75
CA HIS A 432 11.20 15.62 7.86
C HIS A 432 12.38 14.67 7.99
N TYR A 433 13.12 14.79 9.10
CA TYR A 433 14.25 13.93 9.42
C TYR A 433 13.84 12.76 10.32
N ASN A 434 14.57 11.65 10.23
CA ASN A 434 14.27 10.40 10.96
C ASN A 434 14.92 10.32 12.34
#